data_AF-A0A0M1JYF5-F1
#
_entry.id   AF-A0A0M1JYF5-F1
#
_cell.length_a   1.000
_cell.length_b   1.000
_cell.length_c   1.000
_cell.angle_alpha   90.00
_cell.angle_beta   90.00
_cell.angle_gamma   90.00
#
_symmetry.space_group_name_H-M   'P 1'
#
loop_
_entity.id
_entity.type
_entity.pdbx_description
1 polymer ?
#
loop_
_entity_poly.entity_id
_entity_poly.type
_entity_poly.pdbx_seq_one_letter_code
_entity_poly.pdbx_strand_id
1 'polypeptide(L)'
;MNWANTNGYIVFTHDLDFGILLATTQATAPSVIQVRTQDILPTTLENIVIQVLRQFESELDRGALITIDPARSRVKILPIIPSKS
;
A
#
# COMPACT_ATOMS: atom_id res chain seq x y z
N MET A 1 -7.76 -9.02 6.40
CA MET A 1 -7.44 -7.60 6.67
C MET A 1 -8.14 -7.01 7.90
N ASN A 2 -9.20 -7.65 8.43
CA ASN A 2 -10.00 -7.08 9.53
C ASN A 2 -9.19 -6.72 10.79
N TRP A 3 -8.27 -7.58 11.23
CA TRP A 3 -7.47 -7.30 12.44
C TRP A 3 -6.63 -6.02 12.30
N ALA A 4 -5.92 -5.84 11.18
CA ALA A 4 -5.13 -4.63 10.95
C ALA A 4 -6.01 -3.38 10.90
N ASN A 5 -7.18 -3.48 10.25
CA ASN A 5 -8.16 -2.40 10.22
C ASN A 5 -8.66 -2.01 11.62
N THR A 6 -9.08 -2.99 12.42
CA THR A 6 -9.60 -2.77 13.78
C THR A 6 -8.57 -2.12 14.70
N ASN A 7 -7.28 -2.35 14.46
CA ASN A 7 -6.19 -1.84 15.29
C ASN A 7 -5.46 -0.64 14.67
N GLY A 8 -5.93 -0.10 13.54
CA GLY A 8 -5.31 1.07 12.90
C GLY A 8 -3.91 0.82 12.33
N TYR A 9 -3.61 -0.43 11.94
CA TYR A 9 -2.32 -0.78 11.34
C TYR A 9 -2.33 -0.67 9.82
N ILE A 10 -1.16 -0.36 9.27
CA ILE A 10 -0.85 -0.44 7.85
C ILE A 10 -0.28 -1.82 7.53
N VAL A 11 -0.73 -2.44 6.44
CA VAL A 11 -0.17 -3.71 5.95
C VAL A 11 1.02 -3.40 5.03
N PHE A 12 2.21 -3.87 5.39
CA PHE A 12 3.40 -3.84 4.53
C PHE A 12 3.60 -5.22 3.90
N THR A 13 3.67 -5.30 2.57
CA THR A 13 3.67 -6.60 1.87
C THR A 13 4.41 -6.58 0.53
N HIS A 14 4.89 -7.75 0.09
CA HIS A 14 5.38 -8.00 -1.26
C HIS A 14 4.37 -8.74 -2.15
N ASP A 15 3.22 -9.13 -1.59
CA ASP A 15 2.15 -9.80 -2.32
C ASP A 15 1.51 -8.86 -3.34
N LEU A 16 1.48 -9.30 -4.61
CA LEU A 16 1.00 -8.48 -5.72
C LEU A 16 -0.53 -8.47 -5.87
N ASP A 17 -1.23 -9.37 -5.19
CA ASP A 17 -2.68 -9.55 -5.34
C ASP A 17 -3.50 -8.63 -4.42
N PHE A 18 -2.85 -7.90 -3.51
CA PHE A 18 -3.54 -6.95 -2.61
C PHE A 18 -4.31 -5.87 -3.36
N GLY A 19 -3.80 -5.38 -4.49
CA GLY A 19 -4.52 -4.42 -5.32
C GLY A 19 -5.85 -4.98 -5.85
N ILE A 20 -5.88 -6.26 -6.20
CA ILE A 20 -7.09 -6.97 -6.65
C ILE A 20 -8.02 -7.17 -5.45
N LEU A 21 -7.50 -7.70 -4.34
CA LEU A 21 -8.26 -7.92 -3.11
C LEU A 21 -8.99 -6.64 -2.65
N LEU A 22 -8.29 -5.51 -2.62
CA LEU A 22 -8.85 -4.22 -2.23
C LEU A 22 -9.92 -3.72 -3.21
N ALA A 23 -9.71 -3.90 -4.52
CA ALA A 23 -10.68 -3.51 -5.54
C ALA A 23 -11.95 -4.39 -5.50
N THR A 24 -11.79 -5.70 -5.31
CA THR A 24 -12.90 -6.66 -5.21
C THR A 24 -13.73 -6.44 -3.95
N THR A 25 -13.08 -6.15 -2.83
CA THR A 25 -13.76 -5.93 -1.55
C THR A 25 -14.30 -4.49 -1.39
N GLN A 26 -13.86 -3.56 -2.23
CA GLN A 26 -14.11 -2.12 -2.09
C GLN A 26 -13.79 -1.61 -0.68
N ALA A 27 -12.77 -2.22 -0.04
CA ALA A 27 -12.37 -1.85 1.30
C ALA A 27 -11.80 -0.43 1.30
N THR A 28 -12.15 0.35 2.32
CA THR A 28 -11.60 1.69 2.57
C THR A 28 -10.37 1.64 3.48
N ALA A 29 -10.12 0.50 4.14
CA ALA A 29 -9.03 0.29 5.08
C ALA A 29 -8.78 -1.24 5.26
N PRO A 30 -7.61 -1.66 5.79
CA PRO A 30 -6.47 -0.84 6.17
C PRO A 30 -5.72 -0.30 4.94
N SER A 31 -4.88 0.70 5.17
CA SER A 31 -3.89 1.10 4.17
C SER A 31 -2.87 -0.02 3.94
N VAL A 32 -2.36 -0.10 2.72
CA VAL A 32 -1.42 -1.13 2.30
C VAL A 32 -0.24 -0.47 1.61
N ILE A 33 0.98 -0.82 2.03
CA ILE A 33 2.20 -0.51 1.33
C ILE A 33 2.68 -1.81 0.68
N GLN A 34 2.64 -1.84 -0.64
CA GLN A 34 3.00 -2.97 -1.48
C GLN A 34 4.35 -2.71 -2.15
N VAL A 35 5.32 -3.58 -1.95
CA VAL A 35 6.66 -3.42 -2.54
C VAL A 35 6.83 -4.35 -3.74
N ARG A 36 7.11 -3.73 -4.89
CA ARG A 36 7.36 -4.39 -6.17
C ARG A 36 8.81 -4.15 -6.60
N THR A 37 9.71 -4.93 -6.03
CA THR A 37 11.14 -4.93 -6.37
C THR A 37 11.68 -6.36 -6.31
N GLN A 38 12.78 -6.62 -7.00
CA GLN A 38 13.54 -7.86 -6.85
C GLN A 38 14.49 -7.81 -5.64
N ASP A 39 15.02 -6.63 -5.31
CA ASP A 39 15.90 -6.44 -4.16
C ASP A 39 15.12 -5.98 -2.94
N ILE A 40 14.84 -6.92 -2.04
CA ILE A 40 14.05 -6.74 -0.82
C ILE A 40 14.92 -6.52 0.42
N LEU A 41 16.23 -6.35 0.25
CA LEU A 41 17.12 -6.15 1.38
C LEU A 41 16.78 -4.86 2.13
N PRO A 42 16.84 -4.86 3.48
CA PRO A 42 16.59 -3.66 4.27
C PRO A 42 17.44 -2.48 3.83
N THR A 43 18.71 -2.70 3.50
CA THR A 43 19.64 -1.66 3.02
C THR A 43 19.17 -0.95 1.76
N THR A 44 18.36 -1.62 0.94
CA THR A 44 17.81 -1.07 -0.30
C THR A 44 16.47 -0.39 -0.04
N LEU A 45 15.65 -0.95 0.85
CA LEU A 45 14.27 -0.50 1.08
C LEU A 45 14.11 0.52 2.22
N GLU A 46 15.00 0.56 3.20
CA GLU A 46 14.84 1.33 4.44
C GLU A 46 14.54 2.81 4.15
N ASN A 47 15.36 3.43 3.31
CA ASN A 47 15.24 4.86 3.00
C ASN A 47 13.98 5.13 2.18
N ILE A 48 13.64 4.24 1.25
CA ILE A 48 12.46 4.37 0.40
C ILE A 48 11.19 4.24 1.24
N VAL A 49 11.12 3.24 2.12
CA VAL A 49 9.97 3.00 3.00
C VAL A 49 9.79 4.16 3.98
N ILE A 50 10.86 4.66 4.61
CA ILE A 50 10.78 5.82 5.50
C ILE A 50 10.29 7.07 4.75
N GLN A 51 10.79 7.32 3.53
CA GLN A 51 10.33 8.43 2.70
C GLN A 51 8.85 8.30 2.34
N VAL A 52 8.41 7.11 1.94
CA VAL A 52 7.01 6.83 1.62
C VAL A 52 6.09 7.08 2.80
N LEU A 53 6.46 6.60 3.99
CA LEU A 53 5.68 6.82 5.21
C LEU A 53 5.51 8.31 5.51
N ARG A 54 6.58 9.10 5.38
CA ARG A 54 6.54 10.56 5.62
C ARG A 54 5.79 11.32 4.53
N GLN A 55 6.01 10.94 3.27
CA GLN A 55 5.44 11.66 2.13
C GLN A 55 3.92 11.47 2.04
N PHE A 56 3.42 10.29 2.40
CA PHE A 56 2.03 9.88 2.20
C PHE A 56 1.30 9.62 3.50
N GLU A 57 1.75 10.21 4.60
CA GLU A 57 1.13 10.07 5.92
C GLU A 57 -0.39 10.35 5.87
N SER A 58 -0.78 11.47 5.25
CA SER A 58 -2.19 11.86 5.16
C SER A 58 -3.05 10.90 4.35
N GLU A 59 -2.50 10.30 3.31
CA GLU A 59 -3.15 9.32 2.45
C GLU A 59 -3.25 7.96 3.14
N LEU A 60 -2.20 7.55 3.86
CA LEU A 60 -2.17 6.33 4.65
C LEU A 60 -3.18 6.39 5.81
N ASP A 61 -3.37 7.55 6.43
CA ASP A 61 -4.40 7.74 7.47
C ASP A 61 -5.82 7.66 6.90
N ARG A 62 -6.02 8.11 5.65
CA ARG A 62 -7.32 8.12 4.98
C ARG A 62 -7.70 6.81 4.31
N GLY A 63 -6.76 5.87 4.20
CA GLY A 63 -6.94 4.64 3.41
C GLY A 63 -6.31 4.77 2.02
N ALA A 64 -5.17 4.13 1.82
CA ALA A 64 -4.47 4.11 0.54
C ALA A 64 -3.76 2.78 0.27
N LEU A 65 -3.66 2.43 -1.01
CA LEU A 65 -2.67 1.49 -1.52
C LEU A 65 -1.49 2.28 -2.09
N ILE A 66 -0.33 2.15 -1.47
CA ILE A 66 0.93 2.64 -2.00
C ILE A 66 1.68 1.48 -2.62
N THR A 67 2.08 1.60 -3.88
CA THR A 67 2.99 0.65 -4.53
C THR A 67 4.36 1.29 -4.65
N ILE A 68 5.36 0.66 -4.02
CA ILE A 68 6.76 1.03 -4.10
C ILE A 68 7.40 0.21 -5.23
N ASP A 69 7.88 0.89 -6.26
CA ASP A 69 8.74 0.34 -7.30
C ASP A 69 10.06 1.13 -7.27
N PRO A 70 11.24 0.50 -7.45
CA PRO A 70 12.53 1.20 -7.46
C PRO A 70 12.58 2.43 -8.37
N ALA A 71 11.78 2.46 -9.44
CA ALA A 71 11.70 3.61 -10.32
C ALA A 71 10.80 4.73 -9.75
N ARG A 72 9.66 4.39 -9.12
CA ARG A 72 8.59 5.34 -8.73
C ARG A 72 7.68 4.75 -7.63
N SER A 73 7.21 5.59 -6.72
CA SER A 73 6.07 5.25 -5.87
C SER A 73 4.75 5.70 -6.50
N ARG A 74 3.71 4.86 -6.41
CA ARG A 74 2.34 5.16 -6.88
C ARG A 74 1.36 5.07 -5.73
N VAL A 75 0.41 6.00 -5.65
CA VAL A 75 -0.63 6.00 -4.62
C VAL A 75 -2.00 5.86 -5.27
N LYS A 76 -2.84 5.02 -4.68
CA LYS A 76 -4.27 4.92 -4.97
C LYS A 76 -5.05 5.09 -3.67
N ILE A 77 -5.92 6.09 -3.61
CA ILE A 77 -6.82 6.27 -2.48
C ILE A 77 -7.89 5.18 -2.51
N LEU A 78 -8.19 4.62 -1.35
CA LEU A 78 -9.25 3.62 -1.19
C LEU A 78 -10.63 4.31 -1.09
N PRO A 79 -11.72 3.67 -1.57
CA PRO A 79 -11.75 2.36 -2.22
C PRO A 79 -11.26 2.42 -3.68
N ILE A 80 -10.60 1.35 -4.14
CA ILE A 80 -10.17 1.23 -5.54
C ILE A 80 -11.37 0.79 -6.37
N ILE A 81 -11.84 1.64 -7.27
CA ILE A 81 -12.93 1.30 -8.19
C ILE A 81 -12.35 0.55 -9.39
N PRO A 82 -12.82 -0.68 -9.70
CA PRO A 82 -12.45 -1.35 -10.94
C PRO A 82 -12.87 -0.50 -12.14
N SER A 83 -11.95 -0.26 -13.08
CA SER A 83 -12.33 0.35 -14.36
C SER A 83 -13.32 -0.58 -15.07
N LYS A 84 -14.50 -0.08 -15.46
CA LYS A 84 -15.41 -0.81 -16.36
C LYS A 84 -14.65 -1.09 -17.66
N SER A 85 -14.32 -2.36 -17.89
CA SER A 85 -13.89 -2.91 -19.18
C SER A 85 -15.09 -3.11 -20.08
#